data_AF-A0A6A5AR34-F1
#
_entry.id   AF-A0A6A5AR34-F1
#
_cell.length_a   1.000
_cell.length_b   1.000
_cell.length_c   1.000
_cell.angle_alpha   90.00
_cell.angle_beta   90.00
_cell.angle_gamma   90.00
#
_symmetry.space_group_name_H-M   'P 1'
#
loop_
_entity.id
_entity.type
_entity.pdbx_description
1 polymer ?
#
loop_
_entity_poly.entity_id
_entity_poly.type
_entity_poly.pdbx_seq_one_letter_code
_entity_poly.pdbx_strand_id
1 'polypeptide(L)'
;MFSSTSGGESVGSLLVGFFQFYAFDFDYRCDVVSLRCGQALPKHAKWGLGLGTWRFSIEDPLDVHHDVARVIFHPKGQARLLDELRRAAAMTTMATCQLDDLCAAPSSSSCFICD
;
A
#
# COMPACT_ATOMS: atom_id res chain seq x y z
N MET A 1 2.20 -17.65 -0.90
CA MET A 1 1.17 -18.48 -0.25
C MET A 1 0.76 -17.74 1.02
N PHE A 2 -0.34 -16.98 0.98
CA PHE A 2 -0.85 -16.33 2.18
C PHE A 2 -1.49 -17.40 3.05
N SER A 3 -0.80 -17.78 4.13
CA SER A 3 -1.33 -18.69 5.12
C SER A 3 -2.58 -18.06 5.73
N SER A 4 -3.73 -18.71 5.60
CA SER A 4 -4.96 -18.29 6.27
C SER A 4 -4.70 -18.28 7.77
N THR A 5 -4.67 -17.10 8.39
CA THR A 5 -4.48 -17.01 9.83
C THR A 5 -5.78 -17.46 10.49
N SER A 6 -5.67 -18.58 11.19
CA SER A 6 -6.72 -19.18 12.00
C SER A 6 -7.06 -18.24 13.16
N GLY A 7 -7.99 -17.31 12.95
CA GLY A 7 -8.87 -16.68 13.95
C GLY A 7 -8.29 -16.24 15.31
N GLY A 8 -7.00 -15.88 15.40
CA GLY A 8 -6.32 -15.66 16.69
C GLY A 8 -5.40 -14.44 16.75
N GLU A 9 -5.27 -13.68 15.67
CA GLU A 9 -4.43 -12.47 15.67
C GLU A 9 -5.18 -11.29 16.28
N SER A 10 -4.50 -10.53 17.14
CA SER A 10 -5.06 -9.27 17.64
C SER A 10 -5.16 -8.26 16.49
N VAL A 11 -6.08 -7.30 16.60
CA VAL A 11 -6.19 -6.20 15.63
C VAL A 11 -4.86 -5.44 15.50
N GLY A 12 -4.13 -5.26 16.61
CA GLY A 12 -2.80 -4.64 16.59
C GLY A 12 -1.78 -5.43 15.77
N SER A 13 -1.77 -6.76 15.91
CA SER A 13 -0.90 -7.64 15.12
C SER A 13 -1.23 -7.58 13.62
N LEU A 14 -2.51 -7.56 13.27
CA LEU A 14 -2.95 -7.38 11.89
C LEU A 14 -2.54 -6.01 11.32
N LEU A 15 -2.64 -4.96 12.12
CA LEU A 15 -2.23 -3.61 11.71
C LEU A 15 -0.72 -3.52 11.48
N VAL A 16 0.09 -4.11 12.36
CA VAL A 16 1.55 -4.23 12.15
C VAL A 16 1.83 -4.99 10.85
N GLY A 17 1.17 -6.14 10.65
CA GLY A 17 1.28 -6.96 9.45
C GLY A 17 0.91 -6.20 8.17
N PHE A 18 -0.16 -5.39 8.21
CA PHE A 18 -0.57 -4.54 7.09
C PHE A 18 0.53 -3.57 6.66
N PHE A 19 1.12 -2.83 7.61
CA PHE A 19 2.17 -1.87 7.28
C PHE A 19 3.45 -2.56 6.81
N GLN A 20 3.87 -3.64 7.48
CA GLN A 20 5.05 -4.41 7.06
C GLN A 20 4.89 -4.94 5.64
N PHE A 21 3.73 -5.55 5.35
CA PHE A 21 3.45 -6.12 4.05
C PHE A 21 3.49 -5.07 2.93
N TYR A 22 2.77 -3.96 3.07
CA TYR A 22 2.72 -2.94 2.02
C TYR A 22 3.97 -2.04 1.94
N ALA A 23 4.76 -1.95 3.02
CA ALA A 23 6.02 -1.19 3.01
C ALA A 23 7.17 -1.97 2.37
N PHE A 24 7.21 -3.30 2.52
CA PHE A 24 8.39 -4.11 2.21
C PHE A 24 8.12 -5.35 1.35
N ASP A 25 6.99 -6.03 1.53
CA ASP A 25 6.78 -7.36 0.92
C ASP A 25 6.00 -7.30 -0.41
N PHE A 26 5.02 -6.40 -0.53
CA PHE A 26 4.20 -6.29 -1.72
C PHE A 26 4.96 -5.61 -2.86
N ASP A 27 5.21 -6.33 -3.96
CA ASP A 27 5.86 -5.77 -5.15
C ASP A 27 4.88 -4.94 -5.99
N TYR A 28 4.60 -3.72 -5.52
CA TYR A 28 3.66 -2.80 -6.17
C TYR A 28 4.00 -2.48 -7.64
N ARG A 29 5.23 -2.76 -8.09
CA ARG A 29 5.65 -2.54 -9.48
C ARG A 29 5.21 -3.68 -10.40
N CYS A 30 5.17 -4.90 -9.87
CA CYS A 30 4.86 -6.10 -10.62
C CYS A 30 3.44 -6.64 -10.35
N ASP A 31 2.84 -6.25 -9.24
CA ASP A 31 1.58 -6.81 -8.75
C ASP A 31 0.45 -5.77 -8.64
N VAL A 32 -0.78 -6.28 -8.70
CA VAL A 32 -2.04 -5.56 -8.53
C VAL A 32 -2.79 -6.17 -7.37
N VAL A 33 -3.24 -5.33 -6.43
CA VAL A 33 -4.13 -5.78 -5.35
C VAL A 33 -5.49 -6.12 -5.98
N SER A 34 -5.98 -7.35 -5.80
CA SER A 34 -7.31 -7.76 -6.25
C SER A 34 -8.06 -8.46 -5.11
N LEU A 35 -9.13 -7.80 -4.63
CA LEU A 35 -10.01 -8.37 -3.61
C LEU A 35 -10.87 -9.50 -4.19
N ARG A 36 -11.33 -9.34 -5.44
CA ARG A 36 -12.17 -10.33 -6.13
C ARG A 36 -11.47 -11.68 -6.32
N CYS A 37 -10.17 -11.66 -6.60
CA CYS A 37 -9.39 -12.88 -6.79
C CYS A 37 -8.82 -13.46 -5.48
N GLY A 38 -8.89 -12.71 -4.37
CA GLY A 38 -8.28 -13.10 -3.09
C GLY A 38 -6.76 -13.25 -3.13
N GLN A 39 -6.11 -12.75 -4.19
CA GLN A 39 -4.66 -12.84 -4.41
C GLN A 39 -4.18 -11.69 -5.29
N ALA A 40 -2.89 -11.38 -5.20
CA ALA A 40 -2.25 -10.42 -6.09
C ALA A 40 -2.29 -10.93 -7.55
N LEU A 41 -2.57 -10.02 -8.48
CA LEU A 41 -2.55 -10.32 -9.91
C LEU A 41 -1.30 -9.72 -10.56
N PRO A 42 -0.70 -10.40 -11.54
CA PRO A 42 0.42 -9.83 -12.28
C PRO A 42 -0.01 -8.62 -13.08
N LYS A 43 0.69 -7.51 -12.89
CA LYS A 43 0.39 -6.22 -13.52
C LYS A 43 0.56 -6.24 -15.02
N HIS A 44 1.52 -6.98 -15.54
CA HIS A 44 1.68 -7.16 -16.98
C HIS A 44 0.46 -7.82 -17.63
N ALA A 45 -0.23 -8.73 -16.92
CA ALA A 45 -1.44 -9.36 -17.42
C ALA A 45 -2.67 -8.44 -17.31
N LYS A 46 -2.65 -7.50 -16.35
CA LYS A 46 -3.79 -6.63 -16.05
C LYS A 46 -3.75 -5.29 -16.79
N TRP A 47 -2.61 -4.60 -16.75
CA TRP A 47 -2.42 -3.24 -17.27
C TRP A 47 -1.39 -3.17 -18.41
N GLY A 48 -0.82 -4.30 -18.82
CA GLY A 48 0.26 -4.37 -19.81
C GLY A 48 1.60 -3.82 -19.29
N LEU A 49 2.52 -3.52 -20.20
CA LEU A 49 3.87 -3.00 -19.91
C LEU A 49 3.94 -1.46 -19.89
N GLY A 50 2.79 -0.79 -19.75
CA GLY A 50 2.65 0.65 -19.99
C GLY A 50 3.03 1.60 -18.84
N LEU A 51 2.60 2.85 -18.97
CA LEU A 51 2.92 4.02 -18.12
C LEU A 51 2.43 3.93 -16.66
N GLY A 52 1.78 2.84 -16.23
CA GLY A 52 1.24 2.67 -14.87
C GLY A 52 2.03 1.68 -14.01
N THR A 53 3.09 1.08 -14.54
CA THR A 53 3.83 0.03 -13.84
C THR A 53 4.61 0.55 -12.63
N TRP A 54 5.01 1.82 -12.61
CA TRP A 54 5.83 2.43 -11.55
C TRP A 54 5.07 2.78 -10.24
N ARG A 55 3.74 2.76 -10.23
CA ARG A 55 2.90 3.15 -9.08
C ARG A 55 2.15 1.97 -8.47
N PHE A 56 1.56 2.11 -7.29
CA PHE A 56 0.59 1.11 -6.81
C PHE A 56 -0.56 0.91 -7.80
N SER A 57 -1.13 -0.30 -7.78
CA SER A 57 -2.34 -0.65 -8.53
C SER A 57 -3.29 -1.47 -7.68
N ILE A 58 -4.56 -1.10 -7.72
CA ILE A 58 -5.65 -1.78 -7.02
C ILE A 58 -6.78 -1.99 -8.02
N GLU A 59 -7.10 -3.24 -8.33
CA GLU A 59 -8.24 -3.60 -9.18
C GLU A 59 -9.54 -3.28 -8.43
N ASP A 60 -10.42 -2.50 -9.05
CA ASP A 60 -11.79 -2.37 -8.55
C ASP A 60 -12.52 -3.72 -8.74
N PRO A 61 -13.13 -4.27 -7.67
CA PRO A 61 -13.77 -5.58 -7.75
C PRO A 61 -15.04 -5.62 -8.62
N LEU A 62 -15.66 -4.47 -8.91
CA LEU A 62 -16.87 -4.34 -9.72
C LEU A 62 -16.54 -3.90 -11.15
N ASP A 63 -15.67 -2.90 -11.31
CA ASP A 63 -15.13 -2.50 -12.62
C ASP A 63 -13.70 -3.02 -12.77
N VAL A 64 -13.57 -4.27 -13.23
CA VAL A 64 -12.26 -4.93 -13.35
C VAL A 64 -11.31 -4.22 -14.31
N HIS A 65 -11.75 -3.25 -15.12
CA HIS A 65 -10.86 -2.47 -15.98
C HIS A 65 -10.41 -1.15 -15.33
N HIS A 66 -10.89 -0.86 -14.13
CA HIS A 66 -10.53 0.32 -13.36
C HIS A 66 -9.42 0.01 -12.34
N ASP A 67 -8.34 0.78 -12.42
CA ASP A 67 -7.31 0.85 -11.38
C ASP A 67 -7.61 2.01 -10.45
N VAL A 68 -8.02 1.72 -9.21
CA VAL A 68 -8.35 2.74 -8.19
C VAL A 68 -7.16 3.65 -7.89
N ALA A 69 -5.94 3.12 -7.99
CA ALA A 69 -4.72 3.88 -7.75
C ALA A 69 -4.28 4.75 -8.93
N ARG A 70 -5.07 4.84 -10.02
CA ARG A 70 -4.78 5.70 -11.19
C ARG A 70 -4.63 7.18 -10.85
N VAL A 71 -5.14 7.60 -9.69
CA VAL A 71 -5.00 8.96 -9.16
C VAL A 71 -3.58 9.29 -8.72
N ILE A 72 -2.71 8.29 -8.57
CA ILE A 72 -1.27 8.50 -8.36
C ILE A 72 -0.64 8.83 -9.72
N PHE A 73 -0.72 10.08 -10.12
CA PHE A 73 -0.27 10.52 -11.47
C PHE A 73 1.17 11.03 -11.52
N HIS A 74 1.87 11.12 -10.38
CA HIS A 74 3.25 11.61 -10.31
C HIS A 74 4.17 10.70 -9.47
N PRO A 75 5.41 10.41 -9.91
CA PRO A 75 6.38 9.60 -9.16
C PRO A 75 6.64 10.09 -7.73
N LYS A 76 6.71 11.41 -7.50
CA LYS A 76 6.81 11.98 -6.14
C LYS A 76 5.64 11.56 -5.24
N GLY A 77 4.42 11.43 -5.78
CA GLY A 77 3.25 10.98 -5.01
C GLY A 77 3.36 9.51 -4.60
N GLN A 78 3.81 8.65 -5.52
CA GLN A 78 4.11 7.25 -5.22
C GLN A 78 5.22 7.12 -4.16
N ALA A 79 6.29 7.91 -4.29
CA ALA A 79 7.39 7.90 -3.32
C ALA A 79 6.90 8.30 -1.92
N ARG A 80 6.13 9.40 -1.80
CA ARG A 80 5.54 9.81 -0.52
C ARG A 80 4.64 8.75 0.10
N LEU A 81 3.81 8.07 -0.71
CA LEU A 81 2.98 6.97 -0.21
C LEU A 81 3.83 5.84 0.38
N LEU A 82 4.92 5.46 -0.31
CA LEU A 82 5.82 4.42 0.17
C LEU A 82 6.61 4.85 1.42
N ASP A 83 7.03 6.12 1.50
CA ASP A 83 7.72 6.66 2.67
C ASP A 83 6.80 6.68 3.89
N GLU A 84 5.53 7.03 3.74
CA GLU A 84 4.55 6.98 4.83
C GLU A 84 4.23 5.55 5.27
N LEU A 85 4.12 4.60 4.34
CA LEU A 85 3.97 3.17 4.68
C LEU A 85 5.18 2.68 5.49
N ARG A 86 6.40 3.06 5.10
CA ARG A 86 7.63 2.71 5.81
C ARG A 86 7.74 3.39 7.17
N ARG A 87 7.36 4.66 7.28
CA ARG A 87 7.29 5.38 8.56
C ARG A 87 6.36 4.65 9.52
N ALA A 88 5.15 4.31 9.06
CA ALA A 88 4.18 3.57 9.85
C ALA A 88 4.68 2.17 10.23
N ALA A 89 5.29 1.44 9.30
CA ALA A 89 5.87 0.13 9.56
C ALA A 89 6.98 0.19 10.63
N ALA A 90 7.85 1.21 10.58
CA ALA A 90 8.87 1.42 11.59
C ALA A 90 8.26 1.73 12.97
N MET A 91 7.31 2.67 13.03
CA MET A 91 6.66 3.06 14.29
C MET A 91 5.92 1.91 14.94
N THR A 92 5.12 1.16 14.19
CA THR A 92 4.29 0.06 14.74
C THR A 92 5.10 -1.09 15.36
N THR A 93 6.40 -1.20 15.06
CA THR A 93 7.30 -2.16 15.71
C THR A 93 7.89 -1.68 17.03
N MET A 94 7.74 -0.39 17.35
CA MET A 94 8.21 0.20 18.60
C MET A 94 7.24 -0.11 19.74
N ALA A 95 7.75 -0.57 20.88
CA ALA A 95 6.95 -0.87 22.06
C ALA A 95 6.18 0.35 22.62
N THR A 96 6.63 1.56 22.27
CA THR A 96 6.04 2.84 22.70
C THR A 96 5.09 3.45 21.67
N CYS A 97 4.83 2.78 20.55
CA CYS A 97 3.98 3.34 19.50
C CYS A 97 2.56 3.56 20.01
N GLN A 98 2.12 4.82 20.06
CA GLN A 98 0.71 5.15 20.25
C GLN A 98 0.05 5.39 18.90
N LEU A 99 -1.24 5.04 18.80
CA LEU A 99 -1.99 5.20 17.56
C LEU A 99 -2.13 6.67 17.18
N ASP A 100 -2.23 7.56 18.16
CA ASP A 100 -2.31 9.01 17.95
C ASP A 100 -1.05 9.55 17.26
N ASP A 101 0.13 9.08 17.67
CA ASP A 101 1.41 9.45 17.04
C ASP A 101 1.52 8.90 15.62
N LEU A 102 1.05 7.66 15.40
CA LEU A 102 1.04 7.03 14.08
C LEU A 102 0.18 7.82 13.08
N CYS A 103 -0.99 8.25 13.55
CA CYS A 103 -1.99 9.00 12.79
C CYS A 103 -1.76 10.52 12.78
N ALA A 104 -0.73 11.01 13.47
CA ALA A 104 -0.41 12.43 13.49
C ALA A 104 -0.13 12.96 12.08
N ALA A 105 -0.66 14.15 11.78
CA ALA A 105 -0.39 14.82 10.53
C ALA A 105 1.10 15.18 10.42
N PRO A 106 1.69 15.16 9.21
CA PRO A 106 3.05 15.64 9.02
C PRO A 106 3.14 17.11 9.39
N SER A 107 4.26 17.50 9.99
CA SER A 107 4.50 18.88 10.48
C SER A 107 4.53 19.92 9.36
N SER A 108 4.71 19.52 8.09
CA SER A 108 4.57 20.38 6.92
C SER A 108 3.66 19.74 5.87
N SER A 109 2.75 20.56 5.33
CA SER A 109 1.81 20.18 4.27
C SER A 109 2.14 20.97 3.01
N SER A 110 3.29 20.71 2.42
CA SER A 110 3.67 21.33 1.15
C SER A 110 3.17 20.51 -0.03
N CYS A 111 2.90 21.20 -1.15
CA CYS A 111 2.43 20.56 -2.36
C CYS A 111 3.50 19.59 -2.88
N PHE A 112 3.20 18.29 -2.89
CA PHE A 112 4.13 17.26 -3.33
C PHE A 112 4.59 17.37 -4.79
N ILE A 113 3.94 18.24 -5.57
CA ILE A 113 4.26 18.52 -6.96
C ILE A 113 5.19 19.73 -7.06
N CYS A 114 4.85 20.81 -6.34
CA CYS A 114 5.45 22.13 -6.50
C CYS A 114 6.69 22.38 -5.63
N ASP A 115 7.02 21.47 -4.72
CA ASP A 115 8.30 21.48 -3.99
C ASP A 115 9.50 21.21 -4.91
#